data_AF-A0A5Q4FMI8-F1
#
_entry.id   AF-A0A5Q4FMI8-F1
#
_cell.length_a   1.000
_cell.length_b   1.000
_cell.length_c   1.000
_cell.angle_alpha   90.00
_cell.angle_beta   90.00
_cell.angle_gamma   90.00
#
_symmetry.space_group_name_H-M   'P 1'
#
loop_
_entity.id
_entity.type
_entity.pdbx_description
1 polymer ?
#
loop_
_entity_poly.entity_id
_entity_poly.type
_entity_poly.pdbx_seq_one_letter_code
_entity_poly.pdbx_strand_id
1 'polypeptide(L)'
;MAGLISCDAGLTGNLKENQPPRTFLTVNEINLDQDNSAERRLVSQVHISWWGDDPDGYVVAFEYAITDRDWIYSPQTEDEVEWIYTERTDSVFVLPIPPGEKVADVRFTVRAIDNEGLRDPEGASVVFPIENSPPEVTIHRISTPQQEMEAPPDTTYHVASIGWTATDPDGEENLSHFEVVMNDTLDVWTRIPVDISFLGFRITEPAGDQTSAQVYLGRSFARSDIVLDNIRMNSENTFYIRAVDNADARSPVDSLTWFIKEQTSRILFINDYAGVAQQDAMARHRQILRDIGITSFDYMETLDGTASGGRKVPLSAAFHRPVDPTLNQVLAEWDHIYWVSDDMDRNITYALRSTLEFFENGGTMFVNIPTKRLNEEDAIFNFLPFERMERVPTGGFIGFSIPRNAKLLPVHEGLTDTLTIIRDSRSAYPVFPAGDTRRFFDAEFRLLPFHDPNVDFSRLLVTGAPDNSIIFFGYQMERIEGGEALNRTVQYFLEELNFPFE
;
A
#
# COMPACT_ATOMS: atom_id res chain seq x y z
N MET A 1 2.76 -34.00 -78.93
CA MET A 1 2.12 -34.88 -77.94
C MET A 1 3.06 -36.06 -77.71
N ALA A 2 3.78 -36.06 -76.60
CA ALA A 2 4.53 -37.22 -76.09
C ALA A 2 4.70 -36.94 -74.59
N GLY A 3 4.04 -37.77 -73.78
CA GLY A 3 3.95 -37.60 -72.33
C GLY A 3 5.20 -38.04 -71.60
N LEU A 4 5.50 -37.33 -70.51
CA LEU A 4 6.31 -37.83 -69.41
C LEU A 4 5.38 -38.59 -68.48
N ILE A 5 5.57 -39.91 -68.38
CA ILE A 5 4.93 -40.78 -67.41
C ILE A 5 5.74 -40.68 -66.12
N SER A 6 5.12 -40.15 -65.08
CA SER A 6 5.62 -40.23 -63.70
C SER A 6 5.42 -41.66 -63.20
N CYS A 7 6.46 -42.29 -62.65
CA CYS A 7 6.32 -43.52 -61.88
C CYS A 7 5.65 -43.18 -60.55
N ASP A 8 4.32 -43.30 -60.50
CA ASP A 8 3.60 -43.40 -59.24
C ASP A 8 3.64 -44.86 -58.79
N ALA A 9 4.78 -45.26 -58.21
CA ALA A 9 4.85 -46.49 -57.45
C ALA A 9 4.18 -46.19 -56.10
N GLY A 10 2.84 -46.23 -56.10
CA GLY A 10 2.05 -46.12 -54.89
C GLY A 10 2.55 -47.10 -53.84
N LEU A 11 2.57 -46.67 -52.58
CA LEU A 11 2.89 -47.53 -51.44
C LEU A 11 1.99 -48.78 -51.49
N THR A 12 2.58 -49.93 -51.85
CA THR A 12 1.88 -51.21 -51.83
C THR A 12 2.12 -51.88 -50.48
N GLY A 13 1.06 -51.98 -49.68
CA GLY A 13 1.00 -52.69 -48.41
C GLY A 13 -0.46 -52.81 -47.97
N ASN A 14 -0.76 -53.79 -47.13
CA ASN A 14 -2.05 -53.82 -46.45
C ASN A 14 -1.97 -52.87 -45.25
N LEU A 15 -3.00 -52.04 -45.05
CA LEU A 15 -3.13 -51.26 -43.82
C LEU A 15 -3.09 -52.26 -42.65
N LYS A 16 -2.20 -52.04 -41.68
CA LYS A 16 -2.26 -52.80 -40.42
C LYS A 16 -3.51 -52.33 -39.67
N GLU A 17 -4.18 -53.25 -38.99
CA GLU A 17 -5.23 -52.86 -38.05
C GLU A 17 -4.60 -52.08 -36.90
N ASN A 18 -5.21 -50.96 -36.55
CA ASN A 18 -4.74 -50.09 -35.49
C ASN A 18 -4.65 -50.84 -34.16
N GLN A 19 -3.53 -50.69 -33.47
CA GLN A 19 -3.31 -51.26 -32.15
C GLN A 19 -3.29 -50.14 -31.12
N PRO A 20 -3.78 -50.40 -29.89
CA PRO A 20 -3.73 -49.37 -28.85
C PRO A 20 -2.27 -49.04 -28.48
N PRO A 21 -2.00 -47.78 -28.10
CA PRO A 21 -0.68 -47.37 -27.64
C PRO A 21 -0.38 -47.94 -26.24
N ARG A 22 0.86 -47.77 -25.79
CA ARG A 22 1.33 -48.10 -24.44
C ARG A 22 1.91 -46.88 -23.74
N THR A 23 1.67 -46.76 -22.44
CA THR A 23 2.05 -45.61 -21.61
C THR A 23 3.01 -46.04 -20.52
N PHE A 24 3.96 -45.16 -20.20
CA PHE A 24 4.98 -45.39 -19.18
C PHE A 24 5.18 -44.14 -18.35
N LEU A 25 5.44 -44.33 -17.05
CA LEU A 25 5.90 -43.28 -16.16
C LEU A 25 7.42 -43.35 -16.01
N THR A 26 8.07 -42.21 -15.83
CA THR A 26 9.51 -42.19 -15.51
C THR A 26 9.81 -42.83 -14.15
N VAL A 27 8.84 -42.76 -13.22
CA VAL A 27 8.88 -43.41 -11.91
C VAL A 27 7.81 -44.49 -11.87
N ASN A 28 8.24 -45.76 -11.68
CA ASN A 28 7.32 -46.90 -11.67
C ASN A 28 6.69 -47.15 -10.28
N GLU A 29 7.46 -46.96 -9.21
CA GLU A 29 7.01 -47.18 -7.84
C GLU A 29 7.79 -46.33 -6.85
N ILE A 30 7.16 -45.98 -5.74
CA ILE A 30 7.79 -45.28 -4.62
C ILE A 30 7.62 -46.17 -3.39
N ASN A 31 8.71 -46.83 -2.99
CA ASN A 31 8.71 -47.74 -1.85
C ASN A 31 9.09 -46.99 -0.57
N LEU A 32 8.18 -46.97 0.40
CA LEU A 32 8.52 -46.56 1.76
C LEU A 32 9.11 -47.74 2.53
N ASP A 33 10.26 -47.55 3.18
CA ASP A 33 10.82 -48.53 4.11
C ASP A 33 9.81 -48.72 5.27
N GLN A 34 9.38 -49.97 5.52
CA GLN A 34 8.31 -50.27 6.49
C GLN A 34 8.63 -49.82 7.92
N ASP A 35 9.92 -49.75 8.28
CA ASP A 35 10.36 -49.37 9.63
C ASP A 35 10.32 -47.84 9.88
N ASN A 36 10.34 -47.00 8.83
CA ASN A 36 10.38 -45.53 8.92
C ASN A 36 9.35 -44.84 7.99
N SER A 37 8.22 -45.50 7.72
CA SER A 37 7.21 -45.07 6.73
C SER A 37 6.55 -43.71 7.00
N ALA A 38 6.66 -43.18 8.23
CA ALA A 38 6.21 -41.84 8.60
C ALA A 38 7.29 -40.74 8.43
N GLU A 39 8.57 -41.09 8.26
CA GLU A 39 9.68 -40.10 8.28
C GLU A 39 10.24 -39.78 6.88
N ARG A 40 9.69 -40.36 5.81
CA ARG A 40 10.22 -40.21 4.43
C ARG A 40 9.12 -40.06 3.38
N ARG A 41 8.05 -39.34 3.71
CA ARG A 41 7.00 -38.99 2.74
C ARG A 41 7.44 -37.79 1.91
N LEU A 42 6.85 -37.63 0.73
CA LEU A 42 7.15 -36.53 -0.19
C LEU A 42 6.30 -35.31 0.17
N VAL A 43 6.76 -34.12 -0.21
CA VAL A 43 5.88 -32.93 -0.30
C VAL A 43 4.77 -33.18 -1.31
N SER A 44 3.64 -32.48 -1.18
CA SER A 44 2.49 -32.69 -2.06
C SER A 44 2.72 -32.15 -3.48
N GLN A 45 3.64 -31.18 -3.64
CA GLN A 45 4.10 -30.73 -4.95
C GLN A 45 5.12 -31.68 -5.57
N VAL A 46 4.76 -32.33 -6.68
CA VAL A 46 5.64 -33.28 -7.38
C VAL A 46 5.72 -32.99 -8.88
N HIS A 47 6.91 -33.20 -9.45
CA HIS A 47 7.10 -33.20 -10.91
C HIS A 47 6.93 -34.62 -11.43
N ILE A 48 5.93 -34.83 -12.29
CA ILE A 48 5.62 -36.13 -12.87
C ILE A 48 5.88 -36.05 -14.37
N SER A 49 6.55 -37.07 -14.92
CA SER A 49 6.80 -37.22 -16.35
C SER A 49 6.42 -38.61 -16.84
N TRP A 50 5.91 -38.65 -18.07
CA TRP A 50 5.41 -39.83 -18.75
C TRP A 50 5.76 -39.80 -20.24
N TRP A 51 5.66 -40.94 -20.89
CA TRP A 51 5.80 -41.08 -22.33
C TRP A 51 4.95 -42.25 -22.82
N GLY A 52 4.76 -42.35 -24.14
CA GLY A 52 4.07 -43.47 -24.74
C GLY A 52 4.70 -43.89 -26.05
N ASP A 53 4.47 -45.15 -26.43
CA ASP A 53 4.80 -45.69 -27.73
C ASP A 53 3.55 -46.29 -28.38
N ASP A 54 3.49 -46.18 -29.70
CA ASP A 54 2.41 -46.72 -30.49
C ASP A 54 2.97 -47.75 -31.49
N PRO A 55 2.50 -49.02 -31.51
CA PRO A 55 3.11 -50.08 -32.31
C PRO A 55 3.05 -49.89 -33.83
N ASP A 56 2.08 -49.11 -34.32
CA ASP A 56 1.77 -48.94 -35.73
C ASP A 56 1.56 -47.48 -36.20
N GLY A 57 1.66 -46.52 -35.29
CA GLY A 57 1.59 -45.10 -35.58
C GLY A 57 2.40 -44.24 -34.60
N TYR A 58 1.77 -43.19 -34.08
CA TYR A 58 2.37 -42.28 -33.11
C TYR A 58 1.34 -41.76 -32.11
N VAL A 59 1.81 -41.46 -30.89
CA VAL A 59 1.00 -40.85 -29.83
C VAL A 59 0.77 -39.37 -30.15
N VAL A 60 -0.50 -38.93 -30.11
CA VAL A 60 -0.89 -37.52 -30.32
C VAL A 60 -1.14 -36.77 -29.02
N ALA A 61 -1.51 -37.48 -27.94
CA ALA A 61 -1.85 -36.88 -26.67
C ALA A 61 -1.86 -37.88 -25.51
N PHE A 62 -2.15 -37.38 -24.32
CA PHE A 62 -2.35 -38.14 -23.10
C PHE A 62 -3.60 -37.66 -22.36
N GLU A 63 -4.17 -38.53 -21.54
CA GLU A 63 -5.16 -38.19 -20.52
C GLU A 63 -4.60 -38.66 -19.17
N TYR A 64 -4.71 -37.83 -18.12
CA TYR A 64 -4.34 -38.23 -16.76
C TYR A 64 -5.47 -38.03 -15.77
N ALA A 65 -5.41 -38.74 -14.64
CA ALA A 65 -6.35 -38.68 -13.54
C ALA A 65 -5.62 -38.81 -12.19
N ILE A 66 -6.13 -38.12 -11.17
CA ILE A 66 -5.60 -38.13 -9.80
C ILE A 66 -6.70 -38.67 -8.88
N THR A 67 -6.43 -39.76 -8.17
CA THR A 67 -7.38 -40.44 -7.29
C THR A 67 -6.71 -40.81 -5.96
N ASP A 68 -7.48 -41.29 -4.99
CA ASP A 68 -6.90 -41.91 -3.79
C ASP A 68 -6.24 -43.28 -4.11
N ARG A 69 -5.43 -43.80 -3.18
CA ARG A 69 -4.75 -45.10 -3.29
C ARG A 69 -5.73 -46.27 -3.37
N ASP A 70 -6.78 -46.20 -2.55
CA ASP A 70 -7.77 -47.25 -2.33
C ASP A 70 -8.83 -47.33 -3.43
N TRP A 71 -8.73 -46.47 -4.46
CA TRP A 71 -9.29 -46.66 -5.79
C TRP A 71 -8.71 -47.91 -6.45
N ILE A 72 -9.04 -49.06 -5.86
CA ILE A 72 -8.79 -50.41 -6.32
C ILE A 72 -10.07 -50.79 -7.07
N TYR A 73 -10.00 -50.80 -8.40
CA TYR A 73 -10.98 -51.44 -9.28
C TYR A 73 -12.47 -51.26 -8.90
N SER A 74 -13.01 -50.07 -9.13
CA SER A 74 -14.41 -49.99 -9.57
C SER A 74 -14.64 -48.89 -10.61
N PRO A 75 -14.08 -48.99 -11.83
CA PRO A 75 -14.75 -48.40 -12.97
C PRO A 75 -15.87 -49.36 -13.37
N GLN A 76 -17.10 -49.10 -12.93
CA GLN A 76 -18.24 -49.73 -13.60
C GLN A 76 -18.63 -48.95 -14.86
N THR A 77 -18.16 -47.71 -15.01
CA THR A 77 -18.26 -46.86 -16.22
C THR A 77 -17.12 -45.83 -16.26
N GLU A 78 -16.65 -45.44 -17.46
CA GLU A 78 -15.65 -44.35 -17.65
C GLU A 78 -16.11 -42.99 -17.11
N ASP A 79 -17.40 -42.84 -16.78
CA ASP A 79 -18.04 -41.59 -16.37
C ASP A 79 -17.72 -41.15 -14.91
N GLU A 80 -17.03 -41.96 -14.10
CA GLU A 80 -16.72 -41.63 -12.69
C GLU A 80 -15.31 -41.03 -12.46
N VAL A 81 -14.43 -41.09 -13.47
CA VAL A 81 -13.06 -40.57 -13.37
C VAL A 81 -12.93 -39.32 -14.24
N GLU A 82 -12.56 -38.20 -13.63
CA GLU A 82 -12.28 -36.97 -14.37
C GLU A 82 -10.90 -37.06 -15.05
N TRP A 83 -10.91 -37.45 -16.33
CA TRP A 83 -9.71 -37.49 -17.16
C TRP A 83 -9.40 -36.11 -17.74
N ILE A 84 -8.17 -35.66 -17.55
CA ILE A 84 -7.68 -34.38 -18.05
C ILE A 84 -6.79 -34.62 -19.28
N TYR A 85 -7.21 -34.12 -20.44
CA TYR A 85 -6.46 -34.20 -21.69
C TYR A 85 -5.25 -33.24 -21.67
N THR A 86 -4.11 -33.70 -22.20
CA THR A 86 -2.90 -32.91 -22.35
C THR A 86 -2.02 -33.45 -23.49
N GLU A 87 -1.32 -32.55 -24.19
CA GLU A 87 -0.26 -32.93 -25.15
C GLU A 87 1.12 -32.92 -24.51
N ARG A 88 1.21 -32.54 -23.22
CA ARG A 88 2.46 -32.51 -22.47
C ARG A 88 2.87 -33.91 -22.06
N THR A 89 4.17 -34.10 -21.89
CA THR A 89 4.79 -35.33 -21.35
C THR A 89 5.24 -35.18 -19.90
N ASP A 90 5.10 -33.98 -19.33
CA ASP A 90 5.38 -33.71 -17.93
C ASP A 90 4.60 -32.49 -17.40
N SER A 91 4.44 -32.44 -16.08
CA SER A 91 3.98 -31.26 -15.35
C SER A 91 4.33 -31.34 -13.86
N VAL A 92 4.29 -30.18 -13.21
CA VAL A 92 4.24 -30.09 -11.75
C VAL A 92 2.78 -30.17 -11.32
N PHE A 93 2.51 -30.92 -10.25
CA PHE A 93 1.19 -31.14 -9.67
C PHE A 93 1.27 -30.91 -8.17
N VAL A 94 0.23 -30.30 -7.60
CA VAL A 94 -0.05 -30.38 -6.15
C VAL A 94 -1.07 -31.47 -5.94
N LEU A 95 -0.62 -32.56 -5.34
CA LEU A 95 -1.44 -33.73 -5.11
C LEU A 95 -2.35 -33.50 -3.90
N PRO A 96 -3.66 -33.79 -4.01
CA PRO A 96 -4.63 -33.45 -2.97
C PRO A 96 -4.42 -34.28 -1.71
N ILE A 97 -4.46 -33.60 -0.56
CA ILE A 97 -4.52 -34.23 0.76
C ILE A 97 -5.92 -33.96 1.31
N PRO A 98 -6.66 -34.98 1.79
CA PRO A 98 -8.00 -34.76 2.34
C PRO A 98 -7.98 -33.73 3.48
N PRO A 99 -8.98 -32.82 3.56
CA PRO A 99 -9.02 -31.80 4.61
C PRO A 99 -8.94 -32.41 6.02
N GLY A 100 -8.04 -31.87 6.84
CA GLY A 100 -7.76 -32.34 8.21
C GLY A 100 -6.77 -33.51 8.31
N GLU A 101 -6.35 -34.10 7.19
CA GLU A 101 -5.32 -35.15 7.17
C GLU A 101 -3.92 -34.56 6.99
N LYS A 102 -2.93 -35.21 7.59
CA LYS A 102 -1.52 -34.81 7.44
C LYS A 102 -0.79 -35.58 6.34
N VAL A 103 -1.32 -36.72 5.95
CA VAL A 103 -0.69 -37.64 5.01
C VAL A 103 -1.74 -38.19 4.06
N ALA A 104 -1.36 -38.39 2.80
CA ALA A 104 -2.21 -39.07 1.83
C ALA A 104 -1.36 -39.98 0.94
N ASP A 105 -1.95 -41.08 0.50
CA ASP A 105 -1.40 -41.89 -0.60
C ASP A 105 -2.23 -41.58 -1.84
N VAL A 106 -1.66 -40.81 -2.78
CA VAL A 106 -2.37 -40.33 -3.97
C VAL A 106 -1.92 -41.11 -5.19
N ARG A 107 -2.87 -41.64 -5.95
CA ARG A 107 -2.62 -42.34 -7.20
C ARG A 107 -2.69 -41.36 -8.36
N PHE A 108 -1.61 -41.28 -9.13
CA PHE A 108 -1.59 -40.64 -10.44
C PHE A 108 -1.71 -41.73 -11.51
N THR A 109 -2.63 -41.58 -12.47
CA THR A 109 -2.79 -42.48 -13.61
C THR A 109 -2.75 -41.69 -14.90
N VAL A 110 -2.07 -42.21 -15.93
CA VAL A 110 -1.98 -41.59 -17.25
C VAL A 110 -2.12 -42.64 -18.36
N ARG A 111 -2.77 -42.27 -19.46
CA ARG A 111 -2.91 -43.12 -20.66
C ARG A 111 -2.66 -42.32 -21.93
N ALA A 112 -1.94 -42.91 -22.89
CA ALA A 112 -1.65 -42.34 -24.20
C ALA A 112 -2.85 -42.47 -25.14
N ILE A 113 -2.95 -41.55 -26.11
CA ILE A 113 -3.91 -41.54 -27.21
C ILE A 113 -3.13 -41.54 -28.52
N ASP A 114 -3.43 -42.50 -29.41
CA ASP A 114 -2.78 -42.61 -30.72
C ASP A 114 -3.40 -41.68 -31.78
N ASN A 115 -2.78 -41.62 -32.96
CA ASN A 115 -3.24 -40.80 -34.08
C ASN A 115 -4.57 -41.24 -34.72
N GLU A 116 -5.12 -42.40 -34.33
CA GLU A 116 -6.44 -42.88 -34.77
C GLU A 116 -7.48 -42.83 -33.64
N GLY A 117 -7.10 -42.32 -32.46
CA GLY A 117 -7.95 -42.09 -31.30
C GLY A 117 -8.11 -43.27 -30.34
N LEU A 118 -7.36 -44.37 -30.48
CA LEU A 118 -7.34 -45.41 -29.45
C LEU A 118 -6.54 -44.95 -28.23
N ARG A 119 -7.00 -45.44 -27.08
CA ARG A 119 -6.39 -45.18 -25.78
C ARG A 119 -5.65 -46.42 -25.31
N ASP A 120 -4.58 -46.23 -24.57
CA ASP A 120 -3.95 -47.31 -23.82
C ASP A 120 -4.96 -47.89 -22.80
N PRO A 121 -5.34 -49.18 -22.92
CA PRO A 121 -6.31 -49.81 -22.05
C PRO A 121 -5.78 -50.13 -20.65
N GLU A 122 -4.46 -50.22 -20.47
CA GLU A 122 -3.83 -50.49 -19.17
C GLU A 122 -3.41 -49.18 -18.48
N GLY A 123 -2.87 -48.24 -19.27
CA GLY A 123 -2.28 -47.01 -18.76
C GLY A 123 -1.07 -47.26 -17.86
N ALA A 124 -0.57 -46.20 -17.24
CA ALA A 124 0.46 -46.26 -16.22
C ALA A 124 0.00 -45.55 -14.94
N SER A 125 0.23 -46.17 -13.78
CA SER A 125 -0.11 -45.58 -12.48
C SER A 125 1.05 -45.67 -11.50
N VAL A 126 1.17 -44.66 -10.64
CA VAL A 126 2.07 -44.65 -9.48
C VAL A 126 1.34 -44.08 -8.28
N VAL A 127 1.65 -44.56 -7.08
CA VAL A 127 1.12 -44.03 -5.81
C VAL A 127 2.20 -43.19 -5.15
N PHE A 128 1.88 -41.92 -4.89
CA PHE A 128 2.73 -40.97 -4.18
C PHE A 128 2.34 -40.93 -2.71
N PRO A 129 3.21 -41.37 -1.79
CA PRO A 129 3.03 -41.15 -0.37
C PRO A 129 3.45 -39.72 -0.01
N ILE A 130 2.48 -38.83 0.15
CA ILE A 130 2.71 -37.41 0.45
C ILE A 130 2.39 -37.07 1.90
N GLU A 131 3.02 -36.02 2.40
CA GLU A 131 2.79 -35.40 3.70
C GLU A 131 2.65 -33.89 3.53
N ASN A 132 1.63 -33.32 4.18
CA ASN A 132 1.36 -31.89 4.12
C ASN A 132 2.30 -31.12 5.06
N SER A 133 2.90 -30.07 4.54
CA SER A 133 3.70 -29.08 5.24
C SER A 133 2.82 -27.87 5.51
N PRO A 134 2.72 -27.37 6.77
CA PRO A 134 1.91 -26.19 7.04
C PRO A 134 2.50 -24.96 6.35
N PRO A 135 1.66 -24.00 5.94
CA PRO A 135 2.12 -22.77 5.32
C PRO A 135 2.81 -21.84 6.33
N GLU A 136 3.39 -20.76 5.82
CA GLU A 136 3.94 -19.65 6.58
C GLU A 136 3.25 -18.34 6.19
N VAL A 137 3.11 -17.41 7.15
CA VAL A 137 2.64 -16.04 6.90
C VAL A 137 3.50 -15.05 7.65
N THR A 138 3.77 -13.90 7.04
CA THR A 138 4.55 -12.82 7.64
C THR A 138 3.95 -11.47 7.28
N ILE A 139 3.50 -10.72 8.28
CA ILE A 139 3.10 -9.32 8.12
C ILE A 139 4.33 -8.49 7.72
N HIS A 140 4.13 -7.55 6.80
CA HIS A 140 5.13 -6.59 6.34
C HIS A 140 5.48 -5.55 7.41
N ARG A 141 6.09 -6.02 8.50
CA ARG A 141 6.68 -5.20 9.55
C ARG A 141 7.99 -4.61 9.04
N ILE A 142 8.25 -3.37 9.44
CA ILE A 142 9.44 -2.56 9.15
C ILE A 142 10.66 -3.41 8.76
N SER A 143 11.09 -3.30 7.49
CA SER A 143 12.39 -3.78 7.05
C SER A 143 13.06 -2.66 6.26
N THR A 144 13.73 -1.75 6.97
CA THR A 144 14.48 -0.59 6.43
C THR A 144 13.66 0.56 5.82
N PRO A 145 14.17 1.82 5.82
CA PRO A 145 13.49 2.99 5.26
C PRO A 145 13.11 2.88 3.77
N GLN A 146 13.68 1.90 3.05
CA GLN A 146 13.51 1.69 1.61
C GLN A 146 12.45 0.65 1.25
N GLN A 147 11.95 -0.16 2.19
CA GLN A 147 10.82 -1.06 1.92
C GLN A 147 9.51 -0.35 2.28
N GLU A 148 8.52 -0.49 1.39
CA GLU A 148 7.17 0.01 1.62
C GLU A 148 6.60 -0.76 2.82
N MET A 149 6.54 -0.10 3.97
CA MET A 149 5.86 -0.64 5.14
C MET A 149 4.38 -0.73 4.79
N GLU A 150 3.80 -1.92 4.96
CA GLU A 150 2.36 -2.11 4.87
C GLU A 150 1.86 -2.53 6.26
N ALA A 151 2.18 -1.70 7.23
CA ALA A 151 1.78 -1.88 8.62
C ALA A 151 1.43 -0.50 9.21
N PRO A 152 0.42 -0.41 10.09
CA PRO A 152 0.13 0.82 10.81
C PRO A 152 1.35 1.32 11.60
N PRO A 153 1.49 2.65 11.78
CA PRO A 153 2.39 3.18 12.80
C PRO A 153 1.91 2.77 14.20
N ASP A 154 2.73 3.02 15.23
CA ASP A 154 2.43 2.67 16.63
C ASP A 154 1.10 3.29 17.13
N THR A 155 0.60 4.34 16.48
CA THR A 155 -0.66 5.00 16.83
C THR A 155 -1.43 5.47 15.59
N THR A 156 -2.71 5.12 15.51
CA THR A 156 -3.62 5.40 14.39
C THR A 156 -4.95 5.97 14.88
N TYR A 157 -5.71 6.63 14.01
CA TYR A 157 -7.11 6.97 14.28
C TYR A 157 -8.02 5.84 13.74
N HIS A 158 -9.05 6.16 12.95
CA HIS A 158 -10.07 5.21 12.52
C HIS A 158 -9.67 4.37 11.30
N VAL A 159 -8.61 4.74 10.59
CA VAL A 159 -8.17 4.07 9.37
C VAL A 159 -6.76 3.53 9.54
N ALA A 160 -6.53 2.29 9.14
CA ALA A 160 -5.20 1.75 8.93
C ALA A 160 -5.21 0.59 7.93
N SER A 161 -4.02 0.07 7.61
CA SER A 161 -3.87 -1.03 6.67
C SER A 161 -2.74 -1.97 7.06
N ILE A 162 -2.89 -3.25 6.73
CA ILE A 162 -1.91 -4.30 6.98
C ILE A 162 -1.73 -5.12 5.71
N GLY A 163 -0.49 -5.31 5.28
CA GLY A 163 -0.06 -6.19 4.21
C GLY A 163 0.82 -7.32 4.72
N TRP A 164 0.81 -8.44 4.01
CA TRP A 164 1.57 -9.65 4.37
C TRP A 164 2.02 -10.41 3.14
N THR A 165 2.96 -11.32 3.36
CA THR A 165 3.34 -12.39 2.42
C THR A 165 3.03 -13.72 3.08
N ALA A 166 2.58 -14.69 2.29
CA ALA A 166 2.44 -16.07 2.73
C ALA A 166 3.12 -16.98 1.70
N THR A 167 3.57 -18.14 2.16
CA THR A 167 4.19 -19.16 1.33
C THR A 167 3.78 -20.54 1.81
N ASP A 168 3.75 -21.51 0.91
CA ASP A 168 3.46 -22.90 1.25
C ASP A 168 4.57 -23.81 0.72
N PRO A 169 5.24 -24.61 1.59
CA PRO A 169 6.30 -25.53 1.15
C PRO A 169 5.82 -26.58 0.13
N ASP A 170 4.51 -26.84 0.08
CA ASP A 170 3.85 -27.72 -0.87
C ASP A 170 3.34 -26.99 -2.12
N GLY A 171 3.80 -25.76 -2.38
CA GLY A 171 3.44 -24.95 -3.54
C GLY A 171 2.40 -23.90 -3.22
N GLU A 172 2.57 -22.69 -3.76
CA GLU A 172 1.71 -21.54 -3.46
C GLU A 172 0.23 -21.74 -3.82
N GLU A 173 -0.04 -22.60 -4.81
CA GLU A 173 -1.39 -23.04 -5.18
C GLU A 173 -2.08 -23.90 -4.11
N ASN A 174 -1.32 -24.41 -3.13
CA ASN A 174 -1.84 -25.16 -1.99
C ASN A 174 -2.46 -24.24 -0.92
N LEU A 175 -2.17 -22.93 -0.94
CA LEU A 175 -2.81 -21.97 -0.06
C LEU A 175 -4.32 -21.87 -0.38
N SER A 176 -5.15 -22.03 0.64
CA SER A 176 -6.61 -21.99 0.52
C SER A 176 -7.19 -20.61 0.85
N HIS A 177 -6.76 -20.03 1.98
CA HIS A 177 -7.23 -18.74 2.48
C HIS A 177 -6.37 -18.25 3.65
N PHE A 178 -6.62 -17.00 4.05
CA PHE A 178 -6.13 -16.48 5.34
C PHE A 178 -7.27 -16.43 6.35
N GLU A 179 -6.90 -16.53 7.61
CA GLU A 179 -7.79 -16.32 8.74
C GLU A 179 -7.24 -15.15 9.56
N VAL A 180 -8.10 -14.19 9.92
CA VAL A 180 -7.73 -13.01 10.73
C VAL A 180 -8.66 -12.81 11.91
N VAL A 181 -8.15 -12.24 13.00
CA VAL A 181 -8.95 -11.86 14.17
C VAL A 181 -8.32 -10.68 14.92
N MET A 182 -9.13 -9.86 15.57
CA MET A 182 -8.69 -8.73 16.40
C MET A 182 -8.76 -9.10 17.89
N ASN A 183 -7.71 -8.77 18.63
CA ASN A 183 -7.59 -8.76 20.09
C ASN A 183 -7.73 -10.08 20.86
N ASP A 184 -8.50 -11.07 20.38
CA ASP A 184 -8.67 -12.35 21.06
C ASP A 184 -8.59 -13.51 20.06
N THR A 185 -7.61 -14.39 20.23
CA THR A 185 -7.43 -15.56 19.34
C THR A 185 -8.43 -16.68 19.62
N LEU A 186 -9.22 -16.56 20.69
CA LEU A 186 -10.33 -17.46 21.02
C LEU A 186 -11.64 -17.05 20.31
N ASP A 187 -11.71 -15.85 19.72
CA ASP A 187 -12.85 -15.40 18.93
C ASP A 187 -12.96 -16.13 17.57
N VAL A 188 -14.06 -15.88 16.86
CA VAL A 188 -14.27 -16.43 15.52
C VAL A 188 -13.33 -15.75 14.53
N TRP A 189 -12.46 -16.56 13.90
CA TRP A 189 -11.55 -16.08 12.87
C TRP A 189 -12.31 -15.80 11.57
N THR A 190 -12.02 -14.66 10.98
CA THR A 190 -12.62 -14.19 9.73
C THR A 190 -11.79 -14.68 8.55
N ARG A 191 -12.44 -15.32 7.57
CA ARG A 191 -11.78 -15.82 6.36
C ARG A 191 -11.56 -14.69 5.35
N ILE A 192 -10.33 -14.58 4.86
CA ILE A 192 -9.90 -13.66 3.80
C ILE A 192 -9.48 -14.49 2.57
N PRO A 193 -9.92 -14.15 1.35
CA PRO A 193 -9.52 -14.84 0.13
C PRO A 193 -7.99 -14.86 -0.06
N VAL A 194 -7.47 -15.95 -0.63
CA VAL A 194 -6.01 -16.18 -0.80
C VAL A 194 -5.33 -15.21 -1.76
N ASP A 195 -6.07 -14.61 -2.70
CA ASP A 195 -5.58 -13.59 -3.62
C ASP A 195 -5.39 -12.22 -2.97
N ILE A 196 -5.80 -12.06 -1.70
CA ILE A 196 -5.64 -10.82 -0.94
C ILE A 196 -4.41 -10.90 -0.04
N SER A 197 -3.48 -9.96 -0.24
CA SER A 197 -2.27 -9.78 0.58
C SER A 197 -2.21 -8.44 1.30
N PHE A 198 -3.32 -7.70 1.30
CA PHE A 198 -3.42 -6.36 1.87
C PHE A 198 -4.86 -6.07 2.29
N LEU A 199 -5.04 -5.61 3.53
CA LEU A 199 -6.32 -5.14 4.07
C LEU A 199 -6.22 -3.68 4.48
N GLY A 200 -7.21 -2.89 4.07
CA GLY A 200 -7.57 -1.66 4.74
C GLY A 200 -8.68 -1.93 5.76
N PHE A 201 -8.72 -1.15 6.83
CA PHE A 201 -9.83 -1.15 7.77
C PHE A 201 -10.20 0.28 8.15
N ARG A 202 -11.51 0.54 8.24
CA ARG A 202 -12.09 1.80 8.73
C ARG A 202 -13.08 1.50 9.84
N ILE A 203 -12.88 2.11 11.01
CA ILE A 203 -13.77 1.98 12.15
C ILE A 203 -15.11 2.65 11.83
N THR A 204 -16.23 1.95 12.01
CA THR A 204 -17.55 2.41 11.57
C THR A 204 -18.35 3.16 12.63
N GLU A 205 -18.14 2.84 13.91
CA GLU A 205 -18.87 3.45 15.03
C GLU A 205 -17.90 3.70 16.21
N PRO A 206 -17.16 4.82 16.25
CA PRO A 206 -16.08 5.03 17.22
C PRO A 206 -16.54 5.27 18.67
N ALA A 207 -17.78 4.91 19.04
CA ALA A 207 -18.36 5.15 20.36
C ALA A 207 -18.48 3.86 21.19
N GLY A 208 -17.80 3.82 22.35
CA GLY A 208 -17.87 2.72 23.32
C GLY A 208 -16.54 1.98 23.53
N ASP A 209 -16.51 1.07 24.50
CA ASP A 209 -15.30 0.29 24.87
C ASP A 209 -14.92 -0.76 23.82
N GLN A 210 -15.87 -1.17 22.98
CA GLN A 210 -15.68 -2.08 21.85
C GLN A 210 -16.48 -1.60 20.64
N THR A 211 -15.85 -1.65 19.46
CA THR A 211 -16.39 -1.27 18.15
C THR A 211 -15.97 -2.29 17.09
N SER A 212 -16.37 -2.03 15.85
CA SER A 212 -16.04 -2.83 14.68
C SER A 212 -15.41 -1.97 13.57
N ALA A 213 -14.71 -2.63 12.66
CA ALA A 213 -14.17 -2.00 11.46
C ALA A 213 -14.68 -2.68 10.20
N GLN A 214 -15.10 -1.85 9.26
CA GLN A 214 -15.31 -2.23 7.88
C GLN A 214 -13.97 -2.58 7.24
N VAL A 215 -13.88 -3.76 6.63
CA VAL A 215 -12.70 -4.20 5.90
C VAL A 215 -12.79 -3.82 4.42
N TYR A 216 -11.65 -3.41 3.88
CA TYR A 216 -11.40 -3.10 2.48
C TYR A 216 -10.31 -4.04 1.95
N LEU A 217 -10.54 -4.64 0.79
CA LEU A 217 -9.68 -5.67 0.22
C LEU A 217 -8.73 -5.08 -0.84
N GLY A 218 -7.47 -5.49 -0.76
CA GLY A 218 -6.44 -5.16 -1.74
C GLY A 218 -6.04 -3.69 -1.73
N ARG A 219 -5.04 -3.37 -2.57
CA ARG A 219 -4.48 -2.01 -2.69
C ARG A 219 -5.39 -1.04 -3.45
N SER A 220 -6.47 -1.52 -4.06
CA SER A 220 -7.56 -0.69 -4.58
C SER A 220 -8.48 -0.14 -3.49
N PHE A 221 -8.30 -0.59 -2.24
CA PHE A 221 -9.16 -0.22 -1.11
C PHE A 221 -10.64 -0.50 -1.41
N ALA A 222 -10.94 -1.68 -1.96
CA ALA A 222 -12.30 -2.04 -2.36
C ALA A 222 -13.11 -2.45 -1.13
N ARG A 223 -14.22 -1.74 -0.86
CA ARG A 223 -15.12 -2.07 0.25
C ARG A 223 -15.64 -3.50 0.10
N SER A 224 -15.61 -4.26 1.18
CA SER A 224 -16.12 -5.64 1.23
C SER A 224 -17.33 -5.78 2.13
N ASP A 225 -17.91 -6.97 2.19
CA ASP A 225 -18.96 -7.31 3.17
C ASP A 225 -18.38 -7.78 4.52
N ILE A 226 -17.05 -7.72 4.68
CA ILE A 226 -16.35 -8.20 5.88
C ILE A 226 -16.28 -7.09 6.93
N VAL A 227 -16.60 -7.45 8.18
CA VAL A 227 -16.48 -6.60 9.36
C VAL A 227 -15.64 -7.34 10.40
N LEU A 228 -14.68 -6.63 11.01
CA LEU A 228 -13.91 -7.15 12.14
C LEU A 228 -14.42 -6.50 13.43
N ASP A 229 -14.84 -7.34 14.37
CA ASP A 229 -15.34 -6.91 15.68
C ASP A 229 -14.22 -6.81 16.72
N ASN A 230 -14.60 -6.51 17.97
CA ASN A 230 -13.72 -6.48 19.14
C ASN A 230 -12.58 -5.45 19.06
N ILE A 231 -12.76 -4.37 18.30
CA ILE A 231 -11.80 -3.26 18.24
C ILE A 231 -12.02 -2.36 19.45
N ARG A 232 -10.95 -1.87 20.06
CA ARG A 232 -11.01 -1.04 21.28
C ARG A 232 -10.47 0.36 20.99
N MET A 233 -11.30 1.38 21.21
CA MET A 233 -10.90 2.78 21.07
C MET A 233 -10.04 3.23 22.25
N ASN A 234 -9.13 4.16 22.01
CA ASN A 234 -8.16 4.67 22.98
C ASN A 234 -7.40 3.54 23.70
N SER A 235 -7.06 2.48 22.97
CA SER A 235 -6.42 1.28 23.50
C SER A 235 -5.47 0.63 22.49
N GLU A 236 -4.59 -0.24 22.99
CA GLU A 236 -3.80 -1.13 22.15
C GLU A 236 -4.69 -2.22 21.57
N ASN A 237 -4.57 -2.42 20.26
CA ASN A 237 -5.23 -3.48 19.52
C ASN A 237 -4.18 -4.38 18.89
N THR A 238 -4.45 -5.68 18.86
CA THR A 238 -3.58 -6.68 18.22
C THR A 238 -4.33 -7.39 17.11
N PHE A 239 -3.82 -7.27 15.89
CA PHE A 239 -4.26 -8.04 14.74
C PHE A 239 -3.50 -9.37 14.71
N TYR A 240 -4.22 -10.47 14.54
CA TYR A 240 -3.67 -11.80 14.36
C TYR A 240 -4.02 -12.33 12.98
N ILE A 241 -3.07 -13.01 12.34
CA ILE A 241 -3.25 -13.66 11.04
C ILE A 241 -2.61 -15.05 11.04
N ARG A 242 -3.23 -15.97 10.30
CA ARG A 242 -2.61 -17.24 9.88
C ARG A 242 -3.03 -17.59 8.46
N ALA A 243 -2.17 -18.32 7.76
CA ALA A 243 -2.50 -18.95 6.49
C ALA A 243 -3.09 -20.34 6.73
N VAL A 244 -3.98 -20.76 5.84
CA VAL A 244 -4.60 -22.09 5.82
C VAL A 244 -4.42 -22.67 4.42
N ASP A 245 -3.94 -23.90 4.34
CA ASP A 245 -3.79 -24.63 3.08
C ASP A 245 -5.06 -25.45 2.72
N ASN A 246 -5.02 -26.14 1.59
CA ASN A 246 -6.13 -26.97 1.11
C ASN A 246 -6.35 -28.26 1.93
N ALA A 247 -5.40 -28.64 2.78
CA ALA A 247 -5.50 -29.75 3.73
C ALA A 247 -5.96 -29.29 5.13
N ASP A 248 -6.38 -28.03 5.29
CA ASP A 248 -6.74 -27.36 6.55
C ASP A 248 -5.59 -27.24 7.57
N ALA A 249 -4.33 -27.44 7.16
CA ALA A 249 -3.21 -27.14 8.03
C ALA A 249 -2.99 -25.62 8.10
N ARG A 250 -2.56 -25.18 9.28
CA ARG A 250 -2.48 -23.76 9.65
C ARG A 250 -1.05 -23.37 9.90
N SER A 251 -0.67 -22.20 9.40
CA SER A 251 0.61 -21.59 9.76
C SER A 251 0.68 -21.28 11.26
N PRO A 252 1.89 -21.09 11.81
CA PRO A 252 2.03 -20.30 13.03
C PRO A 252 1.30 -18.96 12.89
N VAL A 253 0.69 -18.51 13.98
CA VAL A 253 0.01 -17.21 14.01
C VAL A 253 1.06 -16.11 14.03
N ASP A 254 0.89 -15.13 13.17
CA ASP A 254 1.65 -13.89 13.17
C ASP A 254 0.77 -12.73 13.68
N SER A 255 1.36 -11.73 14.34
CA SER A 255 0.57 -10.68 15.01
C SER A 255 1.19 -9.29 15.04
N LEU A 256 0.38 -8.24 14.93
CA LEU A 256 0.83 -6.85 15.00
C LEU A 256 -0.03 -6.06 15.98
N THR A 257 0.62 -5.31 16.87
CA THR A 257 -0.04 -4.48 17.89
C THR A 257 0.19 -2.99 17.61
N TRP A 258 -0.85 -2.18 17.71
CA TRP A 258 -0.77 -0.72 17.66
C TRP A 258 -1.90 -0.05 18.46
N PHE A 259 -1.74 1.22 18.79
CA PHE A 259 -2.75 1.99 19.50
C PHE A 259 -3.77 2.61 18.53
N ILE A 260 -5.06 2.49 18.84
CA ILE A 260 -6.13 3.15 18.11
C ILE A 260 -6.69 4.24 19.00
N LYS A 261 -6.59 5.50 18.58
CA LYS A 261 -7.19 6.65 19.26
C LYS A 261 -8.50 7.08 18.61
N GLU A 262 -9.35 7.69 19.40
CA GLU A 262 -10.57 8.33 18.94
C GLU A 262 -10.27 9.64 18.21
N GLN A 263 -11.02 9.90 17.14
CA GLN A 263 -11.08 11.21 16.50
C GLN A 263 -12.00 12.12 17.30
N THR A 264 -11.45 13.20 17.86
CA THR A 264 -12.19 14.11 18.75
C THR A 264 -12.59 15.41 18.07
N SER A 265 -12.11 15.66 16.85
CA SER A 265 -12.37 16.90 16.13
C SER A 265 -12.44 16.69 14.61
N ARG A 266 -13.06 17.65 13.94
CA ARG A 266 -13.04 17.82 12.47
C ARG A 266 -11.76 18.49 11.98
N ILE A 267 -10.93 19.00 12.90
CA ILE A 267 -9.66 19.68 12.62
C ILE A 267 -8.50 18.77 13.01
N LEU A 268 -7.59 18.51 12.07
CA LEU A 268 -6.29 17.88 12.32
C LEU A 268 -5.17 18.92 12.34
N PHE A 269 -4.45 19.00 13.45
CA PHE A 269 -3.20 19.74 13.59
C PHE A 269 -2.00 18.84 13.29
N ILE A 270 -1.26 19.13 12.22
CA ILE A 270 -0.04 18.40 11.85
C ILE A 270 1.18 19.23 12.26
N ASN A 271 1.94 18.73 13.23
CA ASN A 271 3.22 19.31 13.64
C ASN A 271 4.38 18.62 12.91
N ASP A 272 4.85 19.24 11.84
CA ASP A 272 5.97 18.77 11.02
C ASP A 272 7.23 19.63 11.23
N TYR A 273 7.54 19.99 12.47
CA TYR A 273 8.77 20.66 12.85
C TYR A 273 9.89 19.68 13.19
N ALA A 274 11.11 20.00 12.77
CA ALA A 274 12.31 19.25 13.16
C ALA A 274 12.90 19.72 14.51
N GLY A 275 13.50 18.78 15.24
CA GLY A 275 14.41 19.10 16.35
C GLY A 275 13.77 19.80 17.55
N VAL A 276 14.56 20.55 18.33
CA VAL A 276 14.14 21.06 19.65
C VAL A 276 13.22 22.28 19.61
N ALA A 277 13.12 22.97 18.46
CA ALA A 277 12.26 24.15 18.31
C ALA A 277 10.77 23.81 18.16
N GLN A 278 10.45 22.53 17.93
CA GLN A 278 9.08 22.05 17.68
C GLN A 278 8.12 22.34 18.84
N GLN A 279 8.59 22.26 20.09
CA GLN A 279 7.75 22.50 21.27
C GLN A 279 7.30 23.96 21.37
N ASP A 280 8.22 24.91 21.17
CA ASP A 280 7.92 26.34 21.23
C ASP A 280 6.98 26.75 20.09
N ALA A 281 7.23 26.24 18.88
CA ALA A 281 6.40 26.48 17.71
C ALA A 281 4.99 25.94 17.87
N MET A 282 4.87 24.68 18.28
CA MET A 282 3.59 24.06 18.57
C MET A 282 2.84 24.82 19.67
N ALA A 283 3.49 25.17 20.78
CA ALA A 283 2.86 25.92 21.85
C ALA A 283 2.31 27.28 21.37
N ARG A 284 3.07 27.97 20.51
CA ARG A 284 2.63 29.25 19.93
C ARG A 284 1.41 29.09 19.03
N HIS A 285 1.43 28.12 18.11
CA HIS A 285 0.28 27.87 17.24
C HIS A 285 -0.97 27.44 18.01
N ARG A 286 -0.83 26.56 19.00
CA ARG A 286 -1.95 26.16 19.87
C ARG A 286 -2.50 27.36 20.65
N GLN A 287 -1.65 28.28 21.08
CA GLN A 287 -2.11 29.51 21.74
C GLN A 287 -2.91 30.40 20.78
N ILE A 288 -2.43 30.59 19.55
CA ILE A 288 -3.15 31.37 18.52
C ILE A 288 -4.54 30.76 18.27
N LEU A 289 -4.62 29.44 18.05
CA LEU A 289 -5.89 28.73 17.84
C LEU A 289 -6.85 28.91 19.02
N ARG A 290 -6.36 28.77 20.26
CA ARG A 290 -7.17 29.00 21.46
C ARG A 290 -7.67 30.44 21.58
N ASP A 291 -6.82 31.42 21.29
CA ASP A 291 -7.17 32.84 21.39
C ASP A 291 -8.25 33.26 20.38
N ILE A 292 -8.38 32.53 19.26
CA ILE A 292 -9.40 32.77 18.23
C ILE A 292 -10.63 31.87 18.38
N GLY A 293 -10.71 31.05 19.44
CA GLY A 293 -11.89 30.21 19.71
C GLY A 293 -11.84 28.79 19.15
N ILE A 294 -10.66 28.29 18.75
CA ILE A 294 -10.47 26.88 18.37
C ILE A 294 -9.72 26.19 19.50
N THR A 295 -10.46 25.49 20.38
CA THR A 295 -9.86 24.83 21.56
C THR A 295 -9.77 23.32 21.45
N SER A 296 -10.54 22.69 20.56
CA SER A 296 -10.50 21.26 20.24
C SER A 296 -9.97 20.97 18.83
N PHE A 297 -8.90 20.17 18.74
CA PHE A 297 -8.36 19.61 17.50
C PHE A 297 -7.63 18.31 17.78
N ASP A 298 -7.67 17.41 16.81
CA ASP A 298 -6.85 16.22 16.78
C ASP A 298 -5.42 16.58 16.38
N TYR A 299 -4.43 15.81 16.81
CA TYR A 299 -3.03 16.13 16.51
C TYR A 299 -2.25 14.95 15.95
N MET A 300 -1.26 15.26 15.11
CA MET A 300 -0.28 14.33 14.57
C MET A 300 1.11 14.99 14.58
N GLU A 301 2.12 14.26 15.06
CA GLU A 301 3.48 14.76 15.19
C GLU A 301 4.42 13.96 14.30
N THR A 302 5.07 14.64 13.34
CA THR A 302 5.98 14.03 12.35
C THR A 302 7.39 14.55 12.59
N LEU A 303 7.95 14.21 13.75
CA LEU A 303 9.17 14.83 14.31
C LEU A 303 10.48 14.23 13.78
N ASP A 304 10.40 13.13 13.04
CA ASP A 304 11.56 12.41 12.53
C ASP A 304 12.17 13.07 11.29
N GLY A 305 13.45 12.80 11.08
CA GLY A 305 14.25 13.40 10.02
C GLY A 305 14.58 14.88 10.23
N THR A 306 15.64 15.34 9.57
CA THR A 306 16.00 16.77 9.49
C THR A 306 16.30 17.10 8.04
N ALA A 307 15.69 18.17 7.52
CA ALA A 307 16.02 18.65 6.19
C ALA A 307 17.46 19.20 6.21
N SER A 308 18.35 18.58 5.44
CA SER A 308 19.76 18.98 5.37
C SER A 308 20.32 18.75 3.97
N GLY A 309 21.17 19.68 3.53
CA GLY A 309 21.85 19.58 2.24
C GLY A 309 20.91 19.63 1.01
N GLY A 310 19.72 20.21 1.14
CA GLY A 310 18.74 20.33 0.06
C GLY A 310 18.10 19.01 -0.36
N ARG A 311 18.07 18.01 0.53
CA ARG A 311 17.40 16.74 0.31
C ARG A 311 16.07 16.72 1.06
N LYS A 312 15.05 16.21 0.37
CA LYS A 312 13.74 15.93 0.96
C LYS A 312 13.84 14.82 2.00
N VAL A 313 13.15 14.98 3.12
CA VAL A 313 13.08 14.00 4.19
C VAL A 313 12.23 12.80 3.70
N PRO A 314 12.61 11.55 4.01
CA PRO A 314 11.72 10.41 3.83
C PRO A 314 10.38 10.63 4.55
N LEU A 315 9.29 10.04 4.07
CA LEU A 315 8.00 10.12 4.75
C LEU A 315 8.14 9.69 6.21
N SER A 316 7.59 10.49 7.13
CA SER A 316 7.63 10.24 8.56
C SER A 316 7.12 8.85 8.92
N ALA A 317 7.74 8.22 9.92
CA ALA A 317 7.24 6.98 10.51
C ALA A 317 5.88 7.16 11.23
N ALA A 318 5.50 8.40 11.56
CA ALA A 318 4.18 8.69 12.14
C ALA A 318 3.05 8.70 11.09
N PHE A 319 3.38 8.84 9.81
CA PHE A 319 2.41 8.71 8.73
C PHE A 319 2.20 7.25 8.34
N HIS A 320 0.97 6.95 7.93
CA HIS A 320 0.63 5.63 7.41
C HIS A 320 1.37 5.37 6.11
N ARG A 321 1.72 4.10 5.92
CA ARG A 321 2.29 3.58 4.68
C ARG A 321 1.44 2.38 4.23
N PRO A 322 1.19 2.24 2.91
CA PRO A 322 1.62 3.11 1.82
C PRO A 322 0.89 4.47 1.82
N VAL A 323 1.42 5.46 1.07
CA VAL A 323 0.75 6.76 0.89
C VAL A 323 -0.62 6.54 0.23
N ASP A 324 -0.62 5.76 -0.84
CA ASP A 324 -1.82 5.36 -1.57
C ASP A 324 -2.02 3.83 -1.37
N PRO A 325 -3.20 3.37 -0.91
CA PRO A 325 -4.37 4.18 -0.57
C PRO A 325 -4.38 4.70 0.88
N THR A 326 -3.55 4.17 1.79
CA THR A 326 -3.81 4.27 3.23
C THR A 326 -3.72 5.67 3.80
N LEU A 327 -2.59 6.37 3.61
CA LEU A 327 -2.43 7.72 4.17
C LEU A 327 -3.46 8.70 3.59
N ASN A 328 -3.79 8.51 2.32
CA ASN A 328 -4.80 9.27 1.61
C ASN A 328 -6.19 9.12 2.27
N GLN A 329 -6.61 7.89 2.54
CA GLN A 329 -7.85 7.61 3.27
C GLN A 329 -7.80 8.08 4.73
N VAL A 330 -6.64 8.04 5.38
CA VAL A 330 -6.47 8.55 6.75
C VAL A 330 -6.69 10.07 6.80
N LEU A 331 -5.99 10.85 5.97
CA LEU A 331 -6.10 12.31 6.01
C LEU A 331 -7.50 12.80 5.60
N ALA A 332 -8.25 12.00 4.84
CA ALA A 332 -9.63 12.28 4.48
C ALA A 332 -10.66 12.14 5.63
N GLU A 333 -10.26 11.61 6.79
CA GLU A 333 -11.16 11.53 7.97
C GLU A 333 -11.43 12.90 8.62
N TRP A 334 -10.63 13.93 8.29
CA TRP A 334 -10.83 15.31 8.75
C TRP A 334 -11.33 16.19 7.62
N ASP A 335 -12.09 17.23 7.98
CA ASP A 335 -12.53 18.25 7.02
C ASP A 335 -11.52 19.39 6.90
N HIS A 336 -10.70 19.58 7.94
CA HIS A 336 -9.77 20.70 8.02
C HIS A 336 -8.39 20.25 8.50
N ILE A 337 -7.34 20.67 7.80
CA ILE A 337 -5.95 20.39 8.19
C ILE A 337 -5.22 21.71 8.47
N TYR A 338 -4.67 21.83 9.68
CA TYR A 338 -3.75 22.90 10.08
C TYR A 338 -2.33 22.33 10.11
N TRP A 339 -1.56 22.54 9.04
CA TRP A 339 -0.22 21.98 8.87
C TRP A 339 0.85 23.02 9.16
N VAL A 340 1.72 22.75 10.13
CA VAL A 340 2.88 23.59 10.44
C VAL A 340 4.18 22.85 10.20
N SER A 341 5.17 23.52 9.60
CA SER A 341 6.51 22.96 9.39
C SER A 341 7.58 24.03 9.41
N ASP A 342 8.83 23.64 9.69
CA ASP A 342 10.00 24.52 9.64
C ASP A 342 10.76 24.48 8.31
N ASP A 343 10.45 23.56 7.40
CA ASP A 343 11.14 23.46 6.10
C ASP A 343 10.27 22.77 5.02
N MET A 344 10.26 23.33 3.81
CA MET A 344 9.50 22.78 2.67
C MET A 344 10.04 21.44 2.13
N ASP A 345 11.22 20.99 2.56
CA ASP A 345 11.80 19.68 2.22
C ASP A 345 11.30 18.56 3.15
N ARG A 346 10.39 18.84 4.09
CA ARG A 346 9.84 17.84 5.01
C ARG A 346 8.64 17.09 4.40
N ASN A 347 7.69 16.67 5.22
CA ASN A 347 6.63 15.76 4.81
C ASN A 347 5.59 16.40 3.89
N ILE A 348 5.50 17.74 3.86
CA ILE A 348 4.65 18.46 2.91
C ILE A 348 4.95 18.10 1.45
N THR A 349 6.15 17.58 1.15
CA THR A 349 6.53 17.11 -0.19
C THR A 349 5.72 15.92 -0.69
N TYR A 350 5.04 15.21 0.20
CA TYR A 350 4.12 14.11 -0.13
C TYR A 350 2.65 14.55 -0.17
N ALA A 351 2.34 15.81 0.20
CA ALA A 351 0.98 16.31 0.38
C ALA A 351 0.10 16.10 -0.85
N LEU A 352 0.61 16.37 -2.06
CA LEU A 352 -0.13 16.17 -3.30
C LEU A 352 -0.74 14.77 -3.40
N ARG A 353 0.03 13.73 -3.04
CA ARG A 353 -0.43 12.35 -3.09
C ARG A 353 -1.21 11.94 -1.85
N SER A 354 -0.82 12.44 -0.67
CA SER A 354 -1.43 12.03 0.59
C SER A 354 -2.77 12.70 0.89
N THR A 355 -3.18 13.71 0.12
CA THR A 355 -4.38 14.52 0.41
C THR A 355 -5.41 14.52 -0.72
N LEU A 356 -5.29 13.64 -1.72
CA LEU A 356 -6.23 13.64 -2.86
C LEU A 356 -7.68 13.43 -2.41
N GLU A 357 -7.97 12.34 -1.67
CA GLU A 357 -9.32 12.06 -1.16
C GLU A 357 -9.79 13.14 -0.19
N PHE A 358 -8.89 13.72 0.61
CA PHE A 358 -9.20 14.84 1.51
C PHE A 358 -9.77 16.04 0.74
N PHE A 359 -9.12 16.46 -0.37
CA PHE A 359 -9.62 17.55 -1.19
C PHE A 359 -10.82 17.14 -2.07
N GLU A 360 -10.87 15.90 -2.55
CA GLU A 360 -12.05 15.37 -3.27
C GLU A 360 -13.31 15.39 -2.40
N ASN A 361 -13.16 15.19 -1.09
CA ASN A 361 -14.23 15.32 -0.10
C ASN A 361 -14.49 16.77 0.36
N GLY A 362 -13.85 17.75 -0.27
CA GLY A 362 -14.05 19.18 0.01
C GLY A 362 -13.27 19.71 1.22
N GLY A 363 -12.25 18.99 1.67
CA GLY A 363 -11.40 19.40 2.78
C GLY A 363 -10.63 20.70 2.51
N THR A 364 -10.32 21.46 3.56
CA THR A 364 -9.57 22.72 3.46
C THR A 364 -8.33 22.74 4.34
N MET A 365 -7.25 23.37 3.85
CA MET A 365 -5.94 23.31 4.51
C MET A 365 -5.35 24.69 4.76
N PHE A 366 -4.94 24.93 6.00
CA PHE A 366 -4.05 26.03 6.36
C PHE A 366 -2.62 25.51 6.49
N VAL A 367 -1.68 26.09 5.77
CA VAL A 367 -0.28 25.66 5.72
C VAL A 367 0.63 26.81 6.20
N ASN A 368 1.37 26.59 7.29
CA ASN A 368 2.42 27.52 7.74
C ASN A 368 3.81 26.89 7.62
N ILE A 369 4.55 27.29 6.59
CA ILE A 369 5.89 26.78 6.31
C ILE A 369 6.75 27.93 5.77
N PRO A 370 7.95 28.20 6.33
CA PRO A 370 8.81 29.25 5.80
C PRO A 370 9.24 28.92 4.37
N THR A 371 9.25 29.95 3.51
CA THR A 371 9.76 29.80 2.14
C THR A 371 11.27 29.55 2.15
N LYS A 372 11.72 28.84 1.13
CA LYS A 372 13.14 28.60 0.84
C LYS A 372 13.37 28.55 -0.66
N ARG A 373 14.64 28.45 -1.05
CA ARG A 373 14.98 28.17 -2.44
C ARG A 373 14.53 26.76 -2.80
N LEU A 374 13.80 26.63 -3.89
CA LEU A 374 13.41 25.36 -4.50
C LEU A 374 13.84 25.33 -5.98
N ASN A 375 13.90 24.13 -6.55
CA ASN A 375 14.00 23.96 -8.00
C ASN A 375 12.68 24.40 -8.63
N GLU A 376 12.71 25.01 -9.82
CA GLU A 376 11.52 25.44 -10.56
C GLU A 376 10.64 24.26 -10.99
N GLU A 377 11.22 23.08 -11.14
CA GLU A 377 10.51 21.84 -11.50
C GLU A 377 10.09 21.03 -10.26
N ASP A 378 10.14 21.61 -9.06
CA ASP A 378 9.75 20.89 -7.85
C ASP A 378 8.25 20.58 -7.84
N ALA A 379 7.92 19.28 -7.68
CA ALA A 379 6.54 18.79 -7.69
C ALA A 379 5.63 19.43 -6.61
N ILE A 380 6.19 20.06 -5.57
CA ILE A 380 5.41 20.74 -4.54
C ILE A 380 4.59 21.93 -5.11
N PHE A 381 4.99 22.52 -6.24
CA PHE A 381 4.23 23.59 -6.88
C PHE A 381 2.94 23.09 -7.55
N ASN A 382 2.78 21.79 -7.76
CA ASN A 382 1.50 21.21 -8.20
C ASN A 382 0.46 21.15 -7.06
N PHE A 383 0.89 21.42 -5.83
CA PHE A 383 0.05 21.38 -4.63
C PHE A 383 -0.16 22.79 -4.03
N LEU A 384 0.90 23.60 -3.97
CA LEU A 384 0.83 24.93 -3.36
C LEU A 384 0.12 25.94 -4.28
N PRO A 385 -0.50 26.99 -3.72
CA PRO A 385 -1.28 27.97 -4.48
C PRO A 385 -0.42 29.00 -5.25
N PHE A 386 0.76 28.61 -5.74
CA PHE A 386 1.69 29.46 -6.49
C PHE A 386 2.61 28.63 -7.38
N GLU A 387 3.08 29.19 -8.50
CA GLU A 387 3.75 28.41 -9.55
C GLU A 387 5.25 28.20 -9.33
N ARG A 388 5.94 29.09 -8.61
CA ARG A 388 7.38 28.96 -8.29
C ARG A 388 7.84 29.94 -7.22
N MET A 389 9.10 29.83 -6.84
CA MET A 389 9.82 30.87 -6.08
C MET A 389 10.31 32.01 -6.99
N GLU A 390 10.47 33.19 -6.42
CA GLU A 390 11.03 34.32 -7.15
C GLU A 390 12.51 34.08 -7.48
N ARG A 391 12.90 34.44 -8.71
CA ARG A 391 14.26 34.24 -9.21
C ARG A 391 15.18 35.31 -8.65
N VAL A 392 16.34 34.88 -8.16
CA VAL A 392 17.42 35.81 -7.82
C VAL A 392 17.87 36.51 -9.11
N PRO A 393 17.84 37.86 -9.18
CA PRO A 393 18.24 38.59 -10.37
C PRO A 393 19.67 38.24 -10.80
N THR A 394 19.88 38.12 -12.11
CA THR A 394 21.22 37.99 -12.70
C THR A 394 22.01 39.28 -12.47
N GLY A 395 23.28 39.17 -12.10
CA GLY A 395 24.17 40.35 -11.97
C GLY A 395 24.69 40.64 -10.56
N GLY A 396 24.99 39.61 -9.76
CA GLY A 396 25.73 39.77 -8.51
C GLY A 396 24.88 39.69 -7.23
N PHE A 397 23.73 39.03 -7.24
CA PHE A 397 22.96 38.73 -6.03
C PHE A 397 23.07 37.26 -5.67
N ILE A 398 23.08 36.94 -4.38
CA ILE A 398 23.21 35.57 -3.85
C ILE A 398 21.90 35.02 -3.27
N GLY A 399 20.91 35.88 -3.06
CA GLY A 399 19.61 35.46 -2.55
C GLY A 399 18.80 36.61 -1.95
N PHE A 400 17.81 36.20 -1.19
CA PHE A 400 16.86 37.07 -0.51
C PHE A 400 16.93 36.84 1.00
N SER A 401 16.54 37.86 1.75
CA SER A 401 16.32 37.77 3.18
C SER A 401 15.13 38.62 3.58
N ILE A 402 14.54 38.30 4.73
CA ILE A 402 13.58 39.18 5.38
C ILE A 402 14.25 39.70 6.66
N PRO A 403 14.54 41.02 6.76
CA PRO A 403 15.21 41.57 7.93
C PRO A 403 14.28 41.63 9.14
N ARG A 404 14.86 41.69 10.34
CA ARG A 404 14.12 42.05 11.55
C ARG A 404 13.46 43.43 11.36
N ASN A 405 12.25 43.58 11.89
CA ASN A 405 11.34 44.72 11.77
C ASN A 405 10.71 44.90 10.38
N ALA A 406 10.95 44.00 9.43
CA ALA A 406 10.23 43.95 8.17
C ALA A 406 8.72 43.85 8.40
N LYS A 407 7.94 44.47 7.52
CA LYS A 407 6.48 44.44 7.55
C LYS A 407 5.93 43.37 6.62
N LEU A 408 4.86 42.70 7.06
CA LEU A 408 3.92 42.02 6.19
C LEU A 408 2.76 42.98 5.95
N LEU A 409 2.65 43.46 4.72
CA LEU A 409 1.66 44.44 4.30
C LEU A 409 0.46 43.70 3.69
N PRO A 410 -0.76 43.88 4.22
CA PRO A 410 -1.94 43.23 3.66
C PRO A 410 -2.21 43.80 2.26
N VAL A 411 -2.49 42.91 1.31
CA VAL A 411 -2.83 43.26 -0.08
C VAL A 411 -4.19 42.71 -0.52
N HIS A 412 -4.88 41.97 0.37
CA HIS A 412 -6.22 41.47 0.14
C HIS A 412 -7.26 42.37 0.79
N GLU A 413 -8.42 42.48 0.14
CA GLU A 413 -9.60 43.09 0.76
C GLU A 413 -10.04 42.26 1.97
N GLY A 414 -10.41 42.90 3.07
CA GLY A 414 -10.75 42.24 4.35
C GLY A 414 -9.60 42.14 5.35
N LEU A 415 -8.34 42.21 4.91
CA LEU A 415 -7.17 42.26 5.80
C LEU A 415 -6.67 43.70 5.95
N THR A 416 -6.56 44.19 7.20
CA THR A 416 -6.10 45.56 7.49
C THR A 416 -4.86 45.64 8.37
N ASP A 417 -4.56 44.56 9.09
CA ASP A 417 -3.46 44.54 10.05
C ASP A 417 -2.11 44.37 9.34
N THR A 418 -1.20 45.31 9.58
CA THR A 418 0.21 45.15 9.21
C THR A 418 0.93 44.36 10.29
N LEU A 419 1.55 43.24 9.94
CA LEU A 419 2.31 42.42 10.87
C LEU A 419 3.80 42.81 10.84
N THR A 420 4.51 42.63 11.97
CA THR A 420 5.94 42.98 12.06
C THR A 420 6.77 41.75 12.35
N ILE A 421 7.83 41.53 11.59
CA ILE A 421 8.72 40.38 11.79
C ILE A 421 9.74 40.71 12.88
N ILE A 422 9.89 39.84 13.88
CA ILE A 422 10.77 40.08 15.05
C ILE A 422 12.14 39.42 14.93
N ARG A 423 12.33 38.53 13.95
CA ARG A 423 13.58 37.81 13.73
C ARG A 423 13.94 37.80 12.25
N ASP A 424 15.21 37.91 11.91
CA ASP A 424 15.64 37.83 10.53
C ASP A 424 15.49 36.40 9.97
N SER A 425 15.21 36.30 8.68
CA SER A 425 15.31 35.05 7.92
C SER A 425 16.27 35.23 6.74
N ARG A 426 17.38 34.51 6.79
CA ARG A 426 18.36 34.44 5.70
C ARG A 426 17.98 33.24 4.85
N SER A 427 17.65 33.45 3.57
CA SER A 427 17.10 32.44 2.64
C SER A 427 15.57 32.27 2.62
N ALA A 428 14.81 33.30 2.97
CA ALA A 428 13.38 33.37 2.63
C ALA A 428 13.23 33.86 1.19
N TYR A 429 12.40 33.19 0.39
CA TYR A 429 12.20 33.53 -1.02
C TYR A 429 10.77 34.06 -1.22
N PRO A 430 10.58 35.16 -1.97
CA PRO A 430 9.23 35.57 -2.34
C PRO A 430 8.57 34.49 -3.20
N VAL A 431 7.24 34.36 -3.09
CA VAL A 431 6.47 33.46 -3.95
C VAL A 431 6.08 34.19 -5.24
N PHE A 432 6.08 33.47 -6.34
CA PHE A 432 5.59 33.98 -7.62
C PHE A 432 4.20 33.38 -7.89
N PRO A 433 3.13 34.21 -7.90
CA PRO A 433 1.76 33.72 -8.01
C PRO A 433 1.45 33.19 -9.41
N ALA A 434 0.52 32.23 -9.49
CA ALA A 434 -0.17 31.91 -10.73
C ALA A 434 -1.23 32.99 -11.05
N GLY A 435 -1.90 32.87 -12.20
CA GLY A 435 -2.79 33.93 -12.72
C GLY A 435 -4.01 34.25 -11.83
N ASP A 436 -4.57 33.24 -11.17
CA ASP A 436 -5.78 33.32 -10.33
C ASP A 436 -5.48 33.17 -8.83
N THR A 437 -4.20 33.02 -8.47
CA THR A 437 -3.73 32.96 -7.09
C THR A 437 -4.27 34.13 -6.25
N ARG A 438 -4.89 33.81 -5.11
CA ARG A 438 -5.28 34.81 -4.11
C ARG A 438 -4.03 35.32 -3.40
N ARG A 439 -3.93 36.64 -3.26
CA ARG A 439 -2.77 37.33 -2.65
C ARG A 439 -3.19 37.95 -1.32
N PHE A 440 -2.50 37.60 -0.23
CA PHE A 440 -2.84 38.08 1.11
C PHE A 440 -1.86 39.08 1.68
N PHE A 441 -0.55 38.77 1.65
CA PHE A 441 0.48 39.65 2.18
C PHE A 441 1.70 39.73 1.27
N ASP A 442 2.15 40.96 1.03
CA ASP A 442 3.51 41.23 0.56
C ASP A 442 4.42 41.44 1.76
N ALA A 443 5.61 40.84 1.77
CA ALA A 443 6.63 41.05 2.79
C ALA A 443 7.70 42.02 2.31
N GLU A 444 8.27 42.80 3.22
CA GLU A 444 9.49 43.58 2.97
C GLU A 444 10.71 42.64 2.93
N PHE A 445 11.18 42.38 1.71
CA PHE A 445 12.38 41.62 1.43
C PHE A 445 13.59 42.52 1.23
N ARG A 446 14.75 41.87 1.33
CA ARG A 446 16.05 42.42 1.03
C ARG A 446 16.81 41.51 0.09
N LEU A 447 17.18 42.04 -1.07
CA LEU A 447 18.13 41.43 -1.99
C LEU A 447 19.54 41.52 -1.42
N LEU A 448 20.23 40.39 -1.40
CA LEU A 448 21.59 40.25 -0.88
C LEU A 448 22.60 40.28 -2.04
N PRO A 449 23.27 41.41 -2.30
CA PRO A 449 24.30 41.51 -3.33
C PRO A 449 25.65 40.91 -2.87
N PHE A 450 26.55 40.70 -3.84
CA PHE A 450 27.91 40.22 -3.63
C PHE A 450 28.87 41.35 -3.20
N HIS A 451 28.69 42.57 -3.72
CA HIS A 451 29.63 43.70 -3.53
C HIS A 451 28.95 45.04 -3.19
N ASP A 452 27.63 45.15 -3.37
CA ASP A 452 26.86 46.40 -3.29
C ASP A 452 26.04 46.52 -1.99
N PRO A 453 25.40 47.67 -1.71
CA PRO A 453 24.42 47.76 -0.63
C PRO A 453 23.16 46.94 -0.94
N ASN A 454 22.57 46.41 0.12
CA ASN A 454 21.30 45.70 0.09
C ASN A 454 20.19 46.54 -0.59
N VAL A 455 19.33 45.87 -1.36
CA VAL A 455 18.17 46.51 -2.01
C VAL A 455 16.89 45.98 -1.36
N ASP A 456 16.13 46.88 -0.74
CA ASP A 456 14.86 46.53 -0.09
C ASP A 456 13.69 46.66 -1.10
N PHE A 457 12.73 45.73 -1.03
CA PHE A 457 11.57 45.69 -1.92
C PHE A 457 10.42 44.87 -1.29
N SER A 458 9.19 45.05 -1.77
CA SER A 458 8.02 44.28 -1.30
C SER A 458 7.54 43.28 -2.34
N ARG A 459 7.33 42.03 -1.91
CA ARG A 459 6.80 40.94 -2.76
C ARG A 459 5.97 39.94 -1.97
N LEU A 460 5.13 39.21 -2.70
CA LEU A 460 4.19 38.24 -2.17
C LEU A 460 4.89 37.17 -1.30
N LEU A 461 4.27 36.84 -0.17
CA LEU A 461 4.72 35.80 0.75
C LEU A 461 3.58 34.92 1.29
N VAL A 462 2.36 35.47 1.37
CA VAL A 462 1.18 34.75 1.85
C VAL A 462 0.12 34.75 0.76
N THR A 463 -0.43 33.58 0.48
CA THR A 463 -1.24 33.33 -0.72
C THR A 463 -2.27 32.21 -0.47
N GLY A 464 -3.29 32.11 -1.30
CA GLY A 464 -4.29 31.04 -1.24
C GLY A 464 -4.80 30.61 -2.61
N ALA A 465 -5.37 29.42 -2.64
CA ALA A 465 -5.95 28.82 -3.83
C ALA A 465 -7.24 29.58 -4.24
N PRO A 466 -7.55 29.67 -5.54
CA PRO A 466 -8.72 30.41 -6.03
C PRO A 466 -10.06 29.86 -5.52
N ASP A 467 -10.11 28.57 -5.20
CA ASP A 467 -11.29 27.82 -4.74
C ASP A 467 -11.43 27.77 -3.21
N ASN A 468 -10.58 28.50 -2.47
CA ASN A 468 -10.53 28.51 -1.01
C ASN A 468 -10.22 27.14 -0.39
N SER A 469 -9.55 26.24 -1.13
CA SER A 469 -9.13 24.94 -0.58
C SER A 469 -7.88 25.06 0.30
N ILE A 470 -6.94 25.96 -0.03
CA ILE A 470 -5.65 26.07 0.65
C ILE A 470 -5.26 27.53 0.89
N ILE A 471 -4.76 27.84 2.09
CA ILE A 471 -4.01 29.07 2.36
C ILE A 471 -2.60 28.72 2.81
N PHE A 472 -1.60 29.30 2.15
CA PHE A 472 -0.18 29.15 2.43
C PHE A 472 0.40 30.42 3.04
N PHE A 473 0.98 30.28 4.23
CA PHE A 473 1.67 31.34 4.95
C PHE A 473 3.19 31.07 4.99
N GLY A 474 3.93 31.78 4.14
CA GLY A 474 5.34 31.53 3.82
C GLY A 474 6.39 31.97 4.87
N TYR A 475 6.00 32.18 6.13
CA TYR A 475 6.91 32.64 7.18
C TYR A 475 6.53 32.07 8.54
N GLN A 476 7.51 31.75 9.39
CA GLN A 476 7.27 31.21 10.73
C GLN A 476 6.50 32.20 11.61
N MET A 477 5.28 31.84 12.00
CA MET A 477 4.39 32.72 12.76
C MET A 477 4.90 33.04 14.18
N GLU A 478 5.73 32.17 14.74
CA GLU A 478 6.42 32.39 16.02
C GLU A 478 7.39 33.58 15.97
N ARG A 479 7.77 34.00 14.77
CA ARG A 479 8.71 35.10 14.51
C ARG A 479 7.99 36.38 14.09
N ILE A 480 6.70 36.51 14.37
CA ILE A 480 5.88 37.68 14.07
C ILE A 480 5.40 38.34 15.38
N GLU A 481 5.55 39.67 15.43
CA GLU A 481 4.97 40.56 16.42
C GLU A 481 3.48 40.75 16.15
N GLY A 482 2.70 40.67 17.22
CA GLY A 482 1.25 40.79 17.16
C GLY A 482 0.66 39.60 17.91
N GLY A 483 0.19 39.84 19.13
CA GLY A 483 -0.78 38.93 19.73
C GLY A 483 -2.08 39.06 18.95
N GLU A 484 -2.80 40.15 19.18
CA GLU A 484 -4.12 40.35 18.58
C GLU A 484 -4.14 40.47 17.05
N ALA A 485 -3.17 41.20 16.45
CA ALA A 485 -3.14 41.40 14.99
C ALA A 485 -2.88 40.09 14.22
N LEU A 486 -1.96 39.25 14.73
CA LEU A 486 -1.72 37.93 14.16
C LEU A 486 -2.93 37.02 14.38
N ASN A 487 -3.51 37.03 15.58
CA ASN A 487 -4.70 36.25 15.89
C ASN A 487 -5.86 36.60 14.95
N ARG A 488 -6.18 37.90 14.75
CA ARG A 488 -7.20 38.33 13.77
C ARG A 488 -6.88 37.90 12.35
N THR A 489 -5.61 37.95 11.95
CA THR A 489 -5.18 37.49 10.62
C THR A 489 -5.38 35.99 10.44
N VAL A 490 -5.01 35.18 11.44
CA VAL A 490 -5.20 33.74 11.41
C VAL A 490 -6.69 33.39 11.46
N GLN A 491 -7.47 34.07 12.30
CA GLN A 491 -8.93 33.94 12.32
C GLN A 491 -9.52 34.19 10.93
N TYR A 492 -9.16 35.29 10.26
CA TYR A 492 -9.62 35.57 8.90
C TYR A 492 -9.30 34.43 7.92
N PHE A 493 -8.08 33.88 7.96
CA PHE A 493 -7.72 32.76 7.08
C PHE A 493 -8.51 31.49 7.38
N LEU A 494 -8.74 31.19 8.65
CA LEU A 494 -9.49 30.01 9.04
C LEU A 494 -10.99 30.17 8.74
N GLU A 495 -11.55 31.37 8.86
CA GLU A 495 -12.91 31.70 8.39
C GLU A 495 -13.05 31.52 6.87
N GLU A 496 -12.08 31.99 6.09
CA GLU A 496 -12.05 31.79 4.63
C GLU A 496 -11.97 30.32 4.21
N LEU A 497 -11.34 29.49 5.03
CA LEU A 497 -11.24 28.04 4.87
C LEU A 497 -12.42 27.29 5.51
N ASN A 498 -13.41 28.01 6.07
CA ASN A 498 -14.58 27.45 6.77
C ASN A 498 -14.24 26.55 7.96
N PHE A 499 -13.13 26.79 8.66
CA PHE A 499 -12.82 26.09 9.90
C PHE A 499 -13.91 26.39 10.95
N PRO A 500 -14.33 25.40 11.76
CA PRO A 500 -15.29 25.64 12.83
C PRO A 500 -14.62 26.37 14.00
N PHE A 501 -15.34 27.33 14.57
CA PHE A 501 -14.99 28.05 15.79
C PHE A 501 -16.01 27.71 16.90
N GLU A 502 -15.56 27.65 18.16
CA GLU A 502 -16.41 27.30 19.33
C GLU A 502 -17.19 28.49 19.92
#